data_AF-A0A2T4JNE7-F1
#
_entry.id   AF-A0A2T4JNE7-F1
#
_cell.length_a   1.000
_cell.length_b   1.000
_cell.length_c   1.000
_cell.angle_alpha   90.00
_cell.angle_beta   90.00
_cell.angle_gamma   90.00
#
_symmetry.space_group_name_H-M   'P 1'
#
loop_
_entity.id
_entity.type
_entity.pdbx_description
1 polymer ?
#
loop_
_entity_poly.entity_id
_entity_poly.type
_entity_poly.pdbx_seq_one_letter_code
_entity_poly.pdbx_strand_id
1 'polypeptide(L)'
;MLEKPEIRARLDALLPLAEGFDRSWSFSAAGVEERALFFLPPTRPALTALLAAAEGLGMSEATIAGFRAALPGADALGLTLAQGGSVRLYLQYWERMVQRVLAGDLAPAPLYLGFKQFPDGTGRNDVYHCLPMAPEAEYRPVLEAALTGFGCAPEAVARLLEPLTPDRCIWTRTEGPGRASWLATLRRAEIPAGDLAAALAPVADRAGVPELLAALEEGAPLHIAGGEDGRKGAFLTFYVETGARAMTHFLDRLG
;
A
#
# COMPACT_ATOMS: atom_id res chain seq x y z
N MET A 1 -10.07 8.55 -16.30
CA MET A 1 -10.58 7.24 -15.80
C MET A 1 -12.00 7.36 -15.25
N LEU A 2 -12.36 8.52 -14.67
CA LEU A 2 -13.68 8.75 -14.09
C LEU A 2 -14.62 9.60 -14.98
N GLU A 3 -14.38 9.63 -16.30
CA GLU A 3 -15.19 10.40 -17.26
C GLU A 3 -16.69 10.01 -17.25
N LYS A 4 -17.02 8.85 -16.67
CA LYS A 4 -18.39 8.39 -16.47
C LYS A 4 -18.88 8.73 -15.05
N PRO A 5 -19.91 9.58 -14.89
CA PRO A 5 -20.45 9.98 -13.58
C PRO A 5 -20.84 8.81 -12.67
N GLU A 6 -21.29 7.71 -13.28
CA GLU A 6 -21.65 6.46 -12.61
C GLU A 6 -20.48 5.76 -11.93
N ILE A 7 -19.25 5.85 -12.47
CA ILE A 7 -18.06 5.29 -11.81
C ILE A 7 -17.71 6.15 -10.58
N ARG A 8 -17.79 7.47 -10.72
CA ARG A 8 -17.55 8.39 -9.60
C ARG A 8 -18.53 8.14 -8.45
N ALA A 9 -19.82 8.04 -8.75
CA ALA A 9 -20.84 7.75 -7.73
C ALA A 9 -20.58 6.43 -6.98
N ARG A 10 -20.06 5.39 -7.68
CA ARG A 10 -19.68 4.12 -7.04
C ARG A 10 -18.48 4.26 -6.11
N LEU A 11 -17.50 5.10 -6.46
CA LEU A 11 -16.35 5.38 -5.61
C LEU A 11 -16.73 6.23 -4.40
N ASP A 12 -17.60 7.23 -4.58
CA ASP A 12 -18.11 8.04 -3.48
C ASP A 12 -18.90 7.19 -2.47
N ALA A 13 -19.61 6.16 -2.95
CA ALA A 13 -20.31 5.20 -2.08
C ALA A 13 -19.38 4.37 -1.19
N LEU A 14 -18.07 4.30 -1.47
CA LEU A 14 -17.09 3.64 -0.61
C LEU A 14 -16.65 4.52 0.57
N LEU A 15 -16.69 5.85 0.41
CA LEU A 15 -16.23 6.80 1.44
C LEU A 15 -16.90 6.57 2.81
N PRO A 16 -18.25 6.45 2.94
CA PRO A 16 -18.88 6.24 4.24
C PRO A 16 -18.74 4.81 4.77
N LEU A 17 -18.24 3.87 3.96
CA LEU A 17 -18.05 2.47 4.34
C LEU A 17 -16.61 2.17 4.77
N ALA A 18 -15.66 3.02 4.39
CA ALA A 18 -14.25 2.83 4.67
C ALA A 18 -13.93 3.08 6.15
N GLU A 19 -13.09 2.22 6.71
CA GLU A 19 -12.54 2.34 8.06
C GLU A 19 -11.22 3.11 8.08
N GLY A 20 -10.61 3.31 6.90
CA GLY A 20 -9.37 4.06 6.75
C GLY A 20 -9.05 4.36 5.28
N PHE A 21 -8.12 5.28 5.08
CA PHE A 21 -7.64 5.65 3.76
C PHE A 21 -6.13 5.88 3.77
N ASP A 22 -5.48 5.52 2.67
CA ASP A 22 -4.06 5.80 2.48
C ASP A 22 -3.85 6.60 1.20
N ARG A 23 -2.88 7.51 1.24
CA ARG A 23 -2.20 8.04 0.06
C ARG A 23 -0.83 7.39 -0.06
N SER A 24 -0.36 7.15 -1.28
CA SER A 24 1.02 6.72 -1.49
C SER A 24 1.64 7.30 -2.73
N TRP A 25 2.97 7.46 -2.68
CA TRP A 25 3.80 7.98 -3.76
C TRP A 25 4.86 6.94 -4.09
N SER A 26 4.77 6.35 -5.28
CA SER A 26 5.72 5.33 -5.75
C SER A 26 6.73 5.97 -6.70
N PHE A 27 7.96 6.09 -6.24
CA PHE A 27 9.08 6.67 -6.98
C PHE A 27 9.82 5.57 -7.76
N SER A 28 10.11 5.85 -9.03
CA SER A 28 10.91 4.99 -9.91
C SER A 28 11.65 5.82 -10.96
N ALA A 29 12.43 5.18 -11.83
CA ALA A 29 13.06 5.86 -12.97
C ALA A 29 12.03 6.44 -13.96
N ALA A 30 10.83 5.86 -14.01
CA ALA A 30 9.73 6.32 -14.87
C ALA A 30 8.97 7.55 -14.31
N GLY A 31 9.34 8.03 -13.12
CA GLY A 31 8.66 9.12 -12.43
C GLY A 31 7.96 8.67 -11.14
N VAL A 32 6.97 9.46 -10.73
CA VAL A 32 6.18 9.22 -9.51
C VAL A 32 4.76 8.83 -9.86
N GLU A 33 4.29 7.73 -9.29
CA GLU A 33 2.90 7.30 -9.35
C GLU A 33 2.22 7.60 -8.00
N GLU A 34 1.29 8.54 -8.00
CA GLU A 34 0.39 8.75 -6.86
C GLU A 34 -0.75 7.73 -6.88
N ARG A 35 -1.11 7.25 -5.69
CA ARG A 35 -2.17 6.27 -5.49
C ARG A 35 -2.96 6.59 -4.23
N ALA A 36 -4.20 6.12 -4.22
CA ALA A 36 -5.06 6.22 -3.06
C ALA A 36 -5.70 4.85 -2.78
N LEU A 37 -5.80 4.47 -1.52
CA LEU A 37 -6.37 3.20 -1.07
C LEU A 37 -7.56 3.46 -0.13
N PHE A 38 -8.65 2.74 -0.36
CA PHE A 38 -9.76 2.57 0.56
C PHE A 38 -9.50 1.30 1.37
N PHE A 39 -9.59 1.38 2.70
CA PHE A 39 -9.59 0.24 3.59
C PHE A 39 -11.01 0.03 4.13
N LEU A 40 -11.55 -1.18 3.95
CA LEU A 40 -12.96 -1.47 4.14
C LEU A 40 -13.13 -2.73 5.02
N PRO A 41 -14.15 -2.77 5.88
CA PRO A 41 -14.43 -3.97 6.67
C PRO A 41 -14.98 -5.09 5.77
N PRO A 42 -14.83 -6.37 6.16
CA PRO A 42 -15.25 -7.53 5.38
C PRO A 42 -16.76 -7.80 5.52
N THR A 43 -17.57 -6.74 5.43
CA THR A 43 -19.03 -6.82 5.53
C THR A 43 -19.67 -6.95 4.15
N ARG A 44 -20.89 -7.51 4.11
CA ARG A 44 -21.65 -7.64 2.85
C ARG A 44 -21.87 -6.30 2.14
N PRO A 45 -22.26 -5.19 2.81
CA PRO A 45 -22.39 -3.89 2.14
C PRO A 45 -21.09 -3.39 1.52
N ALA A 46 -19.99 -3.41 2.28
CA ALA A 46 -18.67 -2.99 1.81
C ALA A 46 -18.19 -3.82 0.62
N LEU A 47 -18.30 -5.16 0.70
CA LEU A 47 -17.94 -6.05 -0.40
C LEU A 47 -18.76 -5.78 -1.67
N THR A 48 -20.07 -5.53 -1.52
CA THR A 48 -20.95 -5.27 -2.66
C THR A 48 -20.58 -3.96 -3.36
N ALA A 49 -20.38 -2.90 -2.59
CA ALA A 49 -19.99 -1.59 -3.12
C ALA A 49 -18.59 -1.63 -3.76
N LEU A 50 -17.63 -2.30 -3.11
CA LEU A 50 -16.26 -2.49 -3.58
C LEU A 50 -16.23 -3.15 -4.96
N LEU A 51 -16.96 -4.25 -5.12
CA LEU A 51 -16.97 -4.99 -6.38
C LEU A 51 -17.69 -4.23 -7.49
N ALA A 52 -18.80 -3.54 -7.18
CA ALA A 52 -19.45 -2.67 -8.15
C ALA A 52 -18.53 -1.54 -8.64
N ALA A 53 -17.73 -0.95 -7.75
CA ALA A 53 -16.73 0.05 -8.11
C ALA A 53 -15.61 -0.56 -8.98
N ALA A 54 -15.05 -1.71 -8.58
CA ALA A 54 -14.00 -2.40 -9.34
C ALA A 54 -14.45 -2.81 -10.76
N GLU A 55 -15.67 -3.33 -10.91
CA GLU A 55 -16.29 -3.63 -12.20
C GLU A 55 -16.45 -2.36 -13.06
N GLY A 56 -16.94 -1.28 -12.45
CA GLY A 56 -17.09 0.01 -13.14
C GLY A 56 -15.76 0.57 -13.64
N LEU A 57 -14.68 0.28 -12.92
CA LEU A 57 -13.31 0.65 -13.27
C LEU A 57 -12.65 -0.31 -14.28
N GLY A 58 -13.38 -1.30 -14.80
CA GLY A 58 -12.91 -2.21 -15.85
C GLY A 58 -12.11 -3.41 -15.35
N MET A 59 -12.22 -3.77 -14.07
CA MET A 59 -11.65 -5.03 -13.58
C MET A 59 -12.38 -6.22 -14.21
N SER A 60 -11.61 -7.18 -14.74
CA SER A 60 -12.19 -8.33 -15.45
C SER A 60 -12.98 -9.26 -14.51
N GLU A 61 -13.97 -9.96 -15.07
CA GLU A 61 -14.74 -10.98 -14.35
C GLU A 61 -13.83 -12.06 -13.76
N ALA A 62 -12.80 -12.48 -14.49
CA ALA A 62 -11.82 -13.46 -14.02
C ALA A 62 -11.05 -12.97 -12.78
N THR A 63 -10.64 -11.70 -12.75
CA THR A 63 -9.97 -11.09 -11.60
C THR A 63 -10.90 -11.02 -10.39
N ILE A 64 -12.16 -10.62 -10.59
CA ILE A 64 -13.17 -10.55 -9.53
C ILE A 64 -13.51 -11.94 -8.99
N ALA A 65 -13.63 -12.95 -9.85
CA ALA A 65 -13.85 -14.33 -9.44
C ALA A 65 -12.69 -14.85 -8.58
N GLY A 66 -11.44 -14.56 -8.97
CA GLY A 66 -10.26 -14.88 -8.19
C GLY A 66 -10.26 -14.19 -6.82
N PHE A 67 -10.61 -12.90 -6.76
CA PHE A 67 -10.76 -12.16 -5.51
C PHE A 67 -11.82 -12.80 -4.61
N ARG A 68 -12.99 -13.13 -5.16
CA ARG A 68 -14.08 -13.78 -4.41
C ARG A 68 -13.66 -15.14 -3.85
N ALA A 69 -12.94 -15.93 -4.64
CA ALA A 69 -12.45 -17.24 -4.20
C ALA A 69 -11.45 -17.14 -3.04
N ALA A 70 -10.72 -16.03 -2.94
CA ALA A 70 -9.76 -15.78 -1.88
C ALA A 70 -10.35 -15.16 -0.60
N LEU A 71 -11.59 -14.65 -0.63
CA LEU A 71 -12.25 -14.01 0.53
C LEU A 71 -12.25 -14.82 1.85
N PRO A 72 -12.38 -16.16 1.87
CA PRO A 72 -12.46 -16.91 3.12
C PRO A 72 -11.29 -16.63 4.07
N GLY A 73 -11.62 -16.13 5.27
CA GLY A 73 -10.66 -15.79 6.31
C GLY A 73 -10.03 -14.39 6.20
N ALA A 74 -10.38 -13.59 5.18
CA ALA A 74 -9.96 -12.20 5.11
C ALA A 74 -10.71 -11.35 6.15
N ASP A 75 -9.97 -10.50 6.85
CA ASP A 75 -10.48 -9.60 7.90
C ASP A 75 -10.54 -8.13 7.45
N ALA A 76 -10.03 -7.81 6.26
CA ALA A 76 -10.29 -6.53 5.62
C ALA A 76 -10.20 -6.62 4.10
N LEU A 77 -10.86 -5.66 3.45
CA LEU A 77 -10.91 -5.48 2.01
C LEU A 77 -10.24 -4.16 1.64
N GLY A 78 -9.70 -4.05 0.43
CA GLY A 78 -9.17 -2.78 -0.06
C GLY A 78 -9.38 -2.54 -1.54
N LEU A 79 -9.44 -1.26 -1.91
CA LEU A 79 -9.38 -0.79 -3.29
C LEU A 79 -8.25 0.21 -3.41
N THR A 80 -7.27 -0.01 -4.28
CA THR A 80 -6.32 1.03 -4.69
C THR A 80 -6.60 1.52 -6.09
N LEU A 81 -6.54 2.83 -6.25
CA LEU A 81 -6.56 3.55 -7.51
C LEU A 81 -5.20 4.23 -7.72
N ALA A 82 -4.64 4.12 -8.91
CA ALA A 82 -3.44 4.86 -9.31
C ALA A 82 -3.77 5.94 -10.34
N GLN A 83 -3.06 7.06 -10.33
CA GLN A 83 -3.15 8.07 -11.40
C GLN A 83 -2.83 7.49 -12.78
N GLY A 84 -1.93 6.50 -12.86
CA GLY A 84 -1.65 5.76 -14.09
C GLY A 84 -2.78 4.81 -14.55
N GLY A 85 -3.95 4.84 -13.91
CA GLY A 85 -5.15 4.10 -14.31
C GLY A 85 -5.19 2.64 -13.86
N SER A 86 -4.18 2.16 -13.12
CA SER A 86 -4.24 0.82 -12.56
C SER A 86 -5.14 0.74 -11.33
N VAL A 87 -5.87 -0.37 -11.22
CA VAL A 87 -6.84 -0.63 -10.15
C VAL A 87 -6.44 -1.91 -9.45
N ARG A 88 -6.58 -1.97 -8.14
CA ARG A 88 -6.24 -3.17 -7.38
C ARG A 88 -7.24 -3.43 -6.27
N LEU A 89 -7.73 -4.66 -6.19
CA LEU A 89 -8.43 -5.17 -5.03
C LEU A 89 -7.44 -5.81 -4.06
N TYR A 90 -7.66 -5.66 -2.76
CA TYR A 90 -6.86 -6.29 -1.73
C TYR A 90 -7.69 -7.05 -0.72
N LEU A 91 -7.09 -8.13 -0.21
CA LEU A 91 -7.52 -8.84 1.00
C LEU A 91 -6.40 -8.79 2.03
N GLN A 92 -6.78 -8.63 3.30
CA GLN A 92 -5.89 -8.74 4.46
C GLN A 92 -6.31 -9.91 5.35
N TYR A 93 -5.32 -10.59 5.94
CA TYR A 93 -5.50 -11.73 6.86
C TYR A 93 -4.77 -11.50 8.20
N TRP A 94 -4.92 -10.30 8.78
CA TRP A 94 -4.24 -9.90 10.01
C TRP A 94 -4.63 -10.76 11.22
N GLU A 95 -5.92 -11.00 11.44
CA GLU A 95 -6.39 -11.75 12.61
C GLU A 95 -5.88 -13.19 12.57
N ARG A 96 -5.86 -13.79 11.37
CA ARG A 96 -5.27 -15.12 11.16
C ARG A 96 -3.76 -15.13 11.46
N MET A 97 -3.05 -14.08 11.05
CA MET A 97 -1.62 -13.95 11.34
C MET A 97 -1.37 -13.85 12.85
N VAL A 98 -2.15 -13.02 13.55
CA VAL A 98 -2.07 -12.88 15.01
C VAL A 98 -2.32 -14.21 15.71
N GLN A 99 -3.35 -14.95 15.32
CA GLN A 99 -3.64 -16.28 15.87
C GLN A 99 -2.48 -17.27 15.71
N ARG A 100 -1.80 -17.27 14.55
CA ARG A 100 -0.61 -18.11 14.31
C ARG A 100 0.53 -17.74 15.24
N VAL A 101 0.84 -16.45 15.35
CA VAL A 101 1.92 -15.97 16.22
C VAL A 101 1.64 -16.31 17.68
N LEU A 102 0.41 -16.12 18.16
CA LEU A 102 0.01 -16.49 19.52
C LEU A 102 0.08 -18.00 19.78
N ALA A 103 -0.07 -18.82 18.74
CA ALA A 103 0.11 -20.27 18.81
C ALA A 103 1.59 -20.71 18.66
N GLY A 104 2.53 -19.76 18.50
CA GLY A 104 3.96 -20.03 18.32
C GLY A 104 4.36 -20.42 16.88
N ASP A 105 3.46 -20.29 15.91
CA ASP A 105 3.76 -20.53 14.50
C ASP A 105 4.25 -19.24 13.84
N LEU A 106 5.58 -19.17 13.64
CA LEU A 106 6.27 -18.05 13.00
C LEU A 106 6.67 -18.35 11.54
N ALA A 107 6.13 -19.40 10.93
CA ALA A 107 6.42 -19.70 9.53
C ALA A 107 5.82 -18.61 8.62
N PRO A 108 6.50 -18.23 7.52
CA PRO A 108 5.96 -17.24 6.60
C PRO A 108 4.59 -17.63 6.05
N ALA A 109 3.65 -16.69 6.04
CA ALA A 109 2.30 -16.92 5.57
C ALA A 109 1.70 -15.67 4.91
N PRO A 110 0.74 -15.81 3.97
CA PRO A 110 0.10 -14.67 3.33
C PRO A 110 -0.55 -13.73 4.36
N LEU A 111 -0.18 -12.45 4.31
CA LEU A 111 -0.85 -11.38 5.04
C LEU A 111 -1.71 -10.53 4.12
N TYR A 112 -1.26 -10.31 2.88
CA TYR A 112 -2.03 -9.60 1.86
C TYR A 112 -2.10 -10.38 0.56
N LEU A 113 -3.25 -10.28 -0.12
CA LEU A 113 -3.42 -10.68 -1.51
C LEU A 113 -3.89 -9.47 -2.31
N GLY A 114 -3.20 -9.16 -3.41
CA GLY A 114 -3.55 -8.08 -4.33
C GLY A 114 -3.97 -8.63 -5.70
N PHE A 115 -5.09 -8.15 -6.23
CA PHE A 115 -5.61 -8.49 -7.55
C PHE A 115 -5.61 -7.22 -8.40
N LYS A 116 -4.58 -7.07 -9.24
CA LYS A 116 -4.33 -5.86 -10.02
C LYS A 116 -4.83 -6.00 -11.45
N GLN A 117 -5.48 -4.95 -11.93
CA GLN A 117 -5.84 -4.74 -13.32
C GLN A 117 -5.06 -3.52 -13.84
N PHE A 118 -4.39 -3.69 -14.98
CA PHE A 118 -3.71 -2.60 -15.69
C PHE A 118 -4.62 -2.01 -16.79
N PRO A 119 -4.35 -0.76 -17.24
CA PRO A 119 -5.13 -0.11 -18.31
C PRO A 119 -5.12 -0.87 -19.64
N ASP A 120 -4.07 -1.65 -19.90
CA ASP A 120 -3.93 -2.50 -21.09
C ASP A 120 -4.79 -3.78 -21.04
N GLY A 121 -5.60 -3.96 -19.99
CA GLY A 121 -6.44 -5.14 -19.80
C GLY A 121 -5.71 -6.34 -19.20
N THR A 122 -4.40 -6.25 -18.95
CA THR A 122 -3.64 -7.33 -18.29
C THR A 122 -3.90 -7.36 -16.79
N GLY A 123 -4.02 -8.57 -16.24
CA GLY A 123 -4.21 -8.81 -14.81
C GLY A 123 -2.94 -9.37 -14.15
N ARG A 124 -2.76 -9.11 -12.85
CA ARG A 124 -1.71 -9.72 -12.03
C ARG A 124 -2.20 -9.95 -10.60
N ASN A 125 -1.88 -11.10 -10.03
CA ASN A 125 -2.11 -11.39 -8.62
C ASN A 125 -0.78 -11.33 -7.87
N ASP A 126 -0.78 -10.70 -6.70
CA ASP A 126 0.39 -10.52 -5.85
C ASP A 126 0.10 -11.11 -4.47
N VAL A 127 0.95 -12.03 -4.00
CA VAL A 127 0.87 -12.60 -2.64
C VAL A 127 1.98 -12.01 -1.78
N TYR A 128 1.61 -11.37 -0.69
CA TYR A 128 2.55 -10.77 0.26
C TYR A 128 2.62 -11.65 1.50
N HIS A 129 3.72 -12.38 1.64
CA HIS A 129 3.98 -13.23 2.78
C HIS A 129 4.59 -12.41 3.91
N CYS A 130 3.94 -12.40 5.06
CA CYS A 130 4.52 -11.87 6.29
C CYS A 130 5.61 -12.83 6.77
N LEU A 131 6.71 -12.25 7.24
CA LEU A 131 7.73 -12.94 8.03
C LEU A 131 7.51 -12.47 9.49
N PRO A 132 6.73 -13.22 10.29
CA PRO A 132 6.36 -12.77 11.63
C PRO A 132 7.60 -12.64 12.50
N MET A 133 7.72 -11.52 13.23
CA MET A 133 8.87 -11.23 14.07
C MET A 133 10.22 -11.37 13.35
N ALA A 134 10.27 -10.96 12.07
CA ALA A 134 11.50 -10.99 11.29
C ALA A 134 12.65 -10.31 12.07
N PRO A 135 13.83 -10.94 12.20
CA PRO A 135 14.95 -10.32 12.88
C PRO A 135 15.41 -9.07 12.11
N GLU A 136 15.98 -8.10 12.81
CA GLU A 136 16.38 -6.83 12.20
C GLU A 136 17.31 -6.98 10.99
N ALA A 137 18.19 -8.00 11.03
CA ALA A 137 19.10 -8.32 9.94
C ALA A 137 18.38 -8.63 8.60
N GLU A 138 17.10 -9.01 8.62
CA GLU A 138 16.32 -9.30 7.42
C GLU A 138 15.77 -8.04 6.74
N TYR A 139 15.45 -6.98 7.50
CA TYR A 139 14.74 -5.82 6.96
C TYR A 139 15.51 -4.51 7.08
N ARG A 140 16.33 -4.32 8.13
CA ARG A 140 17.03 -3.05 8.39
C ARG A 140 18.00 -2.70 7.25
N PRO A 141 18.90 -3.60 6.79
CA PRO A 141 19.81 -3.28 5.69
C PRO A 141 19.07 -2.95 4.38
N VAL A 142 17.93 -3.59 4.15
CA VAL A 142 17.09 -3.37 2.96
C VAL A 142 16.46 -1.98 2.98
N LEU A 143 15.89 -1.58 4.13
CA LEU A 143 15.31 -0.25 4.32
C LEU A 143 16.38 0.84 4.23
N GLU A 144 17.52 0.65 4.90
CA GLU A 144 18.63 1.60 4.89
C GLU A 144 19.16 1.81 3.48
N ALA A 145 19.44 0.73 2.74
CA ALA A 145 19.91 0.81 1.37
C ALA A 145 18.90 1.50 0.44
N ALA A 146 17.61 1.21 0.61
CA ALA A 146 16.57 1.80 -0.22
C ALA A 146 16.40 3.31 0.05
N LEU A 147 16.39 3.73 1.31
CA LEU A 147 16.22 5.13 1.70
C LEU A 147 17.47 5.96 1.37
N THR A 148 18.66 5.45 1.69
CA THR A 148 19.92 6.14 1.34
C THR A 148 20.13 6.19 -0.17
N GLY A 149 19.83 5.10 -0.90
CA GLY A 149 19.85 5.07 -2.36
C GLY A 149 18.81 6.00 -3.00
N PHE A 150 17.73 6.33 -2.29
CA PHE A 150 16.77 7.34 -2.71
C PHE A 150 17.28 8.79 -2.53
N GLY A 151 18.31 8.98 -1.70
CA GLY A 151 18.94 10.26 -1.40
C GLY A 151 18.71 10.77 0.03
N CYS A 152 18.07 9.98 0.90
CA CYS A 152 17.90 10.35 2.31
C CYS A 152 19.24 10.36 3.06
N ALA A 153 19.39 11.27 4.03
CA ALA A 153 20.61 11.37 4.82
C ALA A 153 20.77 10.13 5.74
N PRO A 154 21.93 9.45 5.77
CA PRO A 154 22.12 8.22 6.56
C PRO A 154 21.75 8.37 8.04
N GLU A 155 22.12 9.48 8.68
CA GLU A 155 21.85 9.73 10.10
C GLU A 155 20.36 9.94 10.37
N ALA A 156 19.64 10.54 9.42
CA ALA A 156 18.19 10.70 9.51
C ALA A 156 17.46 9.39 9.26
N VAL A 157 17.95 8.56 8.33
CA VAL A 157 17.45 7.19 8.11
C VAL A 157 17.66 6.33 9.36
N ALA A 158 18.84 6.39 9.99
CA ALA A 158 19.09 5.63 11.22
C ALA A 158 18.11 6.00 12.34
N ARG A 159 17.81 7.30 12.53
CA ARG A 159 16.79 7.77 13.49
C ARG A 159 15.39 7.31 13.12
N LEU A 160 14.99 7.45 11.86
CA LEU A 160 13.69 7.02 11.34
C LEU A 160 13.44 5.53 11.62
N LEU A 161 14.47 4.70 11.49
CA LEU A 161 14.36 3.25 11.64
C LEU A 161 14.67 2.76 13.07
N GLU A 162 15.01 3.63 14.01
CA GLU A 162 15.32 3.26 15.40
C GLU A 162 14.13 2.61 16.12
N PRO A 163 12.88 3.09 15.98
CA PRO A 163 11.73 2.48 16.64
C PRO A 163 11.32 1.11 16.09
N LEU A 164 11.91 0.68 14.96
CA LEU A 164 11.61 -0.59 14.33
C LEU A 164 12.31 -1.73 15.06
N THR A 165 11.49 -2.55 15.73
CA THR A 165 11.88 -3.81 16.35
C THR A 165 11.09 -4.96 15.71
N PRO A 166 11.53 -6.23 15.85
CA PRO A 166 10.81 -7.39 15.31
C PRO A 166 9.32 -7.46 15.70
N ASP A 167 8.93 -6.98 16.89
CA ASP A 167 7.55 -6.95 17.36
C ASP A 167 6.73 -5.74 16.85
N ARG A 168 7.40 -4.70 16.35
CA ARG A 168 6.80 -3.44 15.87
C ARG A 168 6.85 -3.26 14.35
N CYS A 169 7.74 -3.97 13.65
CA CYS A 169 7.82 -3.96 12.20
C CYS A 169 7.13 -5.21 11.61
N ILE A 170 6.04 -5.01 10.87
CA ILE A 170 5.45 -6.11 10.09
C ILE A 170 6.15 -6.12 8.73
N TRP A 171 7.05 -7.07 8.55
CA TRP A 171 7.81 -7.25 7.32
C TRP A 171 7.10 -8.24 6.40
N THR A 172 6.82 -7.83 5.18
CA THR A 172 6.27 -8.73 4.16
C THR A 172 7.10 -8.72 2.89
N ARG A 173 7.10 -9.85 2.18
CA ARG A 173 7.75 -10.02 0.88
C ARG A 173 6.81 -10.63 -0.14
N THR A 174 6.98 -10.24 -1.39
CA THR A 174 6.33 -10.85 -2.54
C THR A 174 7.38 -11.12 -3.61
N GLU A 175 7.33 -12.31 -4.18
CA GLU A 175 8.25 -12.76 -5.21
C GLU A 175 7.47 -13.56 -6.26
N GLY A 176 7.72 -13.26 -7.52
CA GLY A 176 7.09 -13.92 -8.66
C GLY A 176 7.77 -13.50 -9.97
N PRO A 177 7.33 -14.06 -11.11
CA PRO A 177 7.91 -13.73 -12.40
C PRO A 177 7.91 -12.22 -12.67
N GLY A 178 9.10 -11.63 -12.74
CA GLY A 178 9.28 -10.20 -13.02
C GLY A 178 8.92 -9.28 -11.86
N ARG A 179 8.83 -9.76 -10.61
CA ARG A 179 8.65 -8.90 -9.45
C ARG A 179 9.26 -9.50 -8.18
N ALA A 180 10.06 -8.70 -7.50
CA ALA A 180 10.48 -8.93 -6.13
C ALA A 180 10.25 -7.63 -5.35
N SER A 181 9.38 -7.66 -4.33
CA SER A 181 9.18 -6.46 -3.51
C SER A 181 8.95 -6.80 -2.05
N TRP A 182 9.15 -5.79 -1.21
CA TRP A 182 9.00 -5.85 0.22
C TRP A 182 8.13 -4.68 0.71
N LEU A 183 7.60 -4.81 1.91
CA LEU A 183 6.80 -3.80 2.60
C LEU A 183 7.12 -3.90 4.09
N ALA A 184 7.56 -2.78 4.67
CA ALA A 184 7.61 -2.57 6.11
C ALA A 184 6.38 -1.75 6.52
N THR A 185 5.50 -2.35 7.32
CA THR A 185 4.43 -1.62 7.98
C THR A 185 4.95 -1.01 9.26
N LEU A 186 4.84 0.31 9.35
CA LEU A 186 5.43 1.16 10.38
C LEU A 186 4.43 1.55 11.47
N ARG A 187 3.13 1.39 11.23
CA ARG A 187 2.06 1.88 12.12
C ARG A 187 2.20 1.47 13.59
N ARG A 188 2.79 0.30 13.89
CA ARG A 188 3.01 -0.17 15.27
C ARG A 188 4.29 0.35 15.93
N ALA A 189 5.20 0.89 15.13
CA ALA A 189 6.41 1.54 15.61
C ALA A 189 6.18 3.02 15.93
N GLU A 190 4.99 3.56 15.61
CA GLU A 190 4.56 4.93 15.93
C GLU A 190 5.58 5.98 15.48
N ILE A 191 6.17 5.78 14.30
CA ILE A 191 7.17 6.68 13.74
C ILE A 191 6.56 8.08 13.57
N PRO A 192 7.14 9.11 14.21
CA PRO A 192 6.69 10.49 14.04
C PRO A 192 6.79 10.93 12.58
N ALA A 193 5.76 11.60 12.06
CA ALA A 193 5.77 12.13 10.70
C ALA A 193 6.97 13.07 10.44
N GLY A 194 7.38 13.82 11.49
CA GLY A 194 8.55 14.70 11.45
C GLY A 194 9.87 13.96 11.20
N ASP A 195 10.02 12.72 11.66
CA ASP A 195 11.24 11.94 11.44
C ASP A 195 11.34 11.47 9.98
N LEU A 196 10.20 11.08 9.38
CA LEU A 196 10.15 10.76 7.96
C LEU A 196 10.38 12.02 7.10
N ALA A 197 9.77 13.15 7.46
CA ALA A 197 10.00 14.42 6.78
C ALA A 197 11.47 14.86 6.86
N ALA A 198 12.11 14.71 8.03
CA ALA A 198 13.53 15.00 8.20
C ALA A 198 14.43 14.08 7.35
N ALA A 199 14.09 12.80 7.23
CA ALA A 199 14.81 11.87 6.35
C ALA A 199 14.69 12.25 4.86
N LEU A 200 13.53 12.78 4.45
CA LEU A 200 13.24 13.22 3.08
C LEU A 200 13.76 14.63 2.76
N ALA A 201 14.17 15.43 3.75
CA ALA A 201 14.61 16.81 3.55
C ALA A 201 15.69 17.00 2.46
N PRO A 202 16.71 16.12 2.31
CA PRO A 202 17.71 16.26 1.25
C PRO A 202 17.15 16.10 -0.17
N VAL A 203 15.96 15.52 -0.31
CA VAL A 203 15.27 15.27 -1.59
C VAL A 203 13.94 16.02 -1.67
N ALA A 204 13.75 17.07 -0.85
CA ALA A 204 12.50 17.82 -0.76
C ALA A 204 12.04 18.40 -2.11
N ASP A 205 12.98 18.79 -2.98
CA ASP A 205 12.69 19.38 -4.30
C ASP A 205 12.41 18.32 -5.39
N ARG A 206 12.55 17.02 -5.08
CA ARG A 206 12.29 15.96 -6.05
C ARG A 206 10.79 15.88 -6.32
N ALA A 207 10.40 15.76 -7.59
CA ALA A 207 9.00 15.63 -7.99
C ALA A 207 8.25 14.60 -7.13
N GLY A 208 7.06 14.94 -6.64
CA GLY A 208 6.23 14.12 -5.76
C GLY A 208 6.59 14.16 -4.28
N VAL A 209 7.80 14.61 -3.90
CA VAL A 209 8.19 14.76 -2.50
C VAL A 209 7.48 15.94 -1.82
N PRO A 210 7.29 17.12 -2.45
CA PRO A 210 6.51 18.20 -1.84
C PRO A 210 5.10 17.77 -1.43
N GLU A 211 4.41 17.01 -2.28
CA GLU A 211 3.06 16.52 -2.00
C GLU A 211 3.05 15.43 -0.92
N LEU A 212 4.10 14.60 -0.86
CA LEU A 212 4.29 13.63 0.22
C LEU A 212 4.55 14.33 1.56
N LEU A 213 5.41 15.35 1.58
CA LEU A 213 5.69 16.14 2.78
C LEU A 213 4.44 16.86 3.28
N ALA A 214 3.66 17.47 2.39
CA ALA A 214 2.38 18.08 2.74
C ALA A 214 1.39 17.07 3.35
N ALA A 215 1.35 15.84 2.82
CA ALA A 215 0.49 14.80 3.40
C ALA A 215 0.96 14.32 4.77
N LEU A 216 2.26 14.34 5.04
CA LEU A 216 2.84 14.02 6.36
C LEU A 216 2.51 15.06 7.43
N GLU A 217 2.12 16.28 7.05
CA GLU A 217 1.62 17.29 7.98
C GLU A 217 0.21 16.92 8.50
N GLU A 218 -0.56 16.16 7.72
CA GLU A 218 -1.95 15.82 8.01
C GLU A 218 -2.15 14.37 8.49
N GLY A 219 -1.17 13.48 8.26
CA GLY A 219 -1.32 12.05 8.50
C GLY A 219 -0.03 11.33 8.90
N ALA A 220 -0.20 10.19 9.57
CA ALA A 220 0.92 9.39 10.04
C ALA A 220 1.53 8.53 8.92
N PRO A 221 2.86 8.27 8.94
CA PRO A 221 3.48 7.26 8.09
C PRO A 221 2.90 5.87 8.39
N LEU A 222 2.43 5.17 7.37
CA LEU A 222 1.86 3.82 7.49
C LEU A 222 2.84 2.74 7.08
N HIS A 223 3.45 2.91 5.91
CA HIS A 223 4.31 1.91 5.31
C HIS A 223 5.43 2.51 4.48
N ILE A 224 6.53 1.77 4.36
CA ILE A 224 7.52 1.94 3.31
C ILE A 224 7.60 0.63 2.52
N ALA A 225 7.55 0.72 1.19
CA ALA A 225 7.67 -0.44 0.31
C ALA A 225 8.71 -0.20 -0.77
N GLY A 226 9.41 -1.23 -1.19
CA GLY A 226 10.35 -1.12 -2.29
C GLY A 226 10.62 -2.46 -2.95
N GLY A 227 11.51 -2.44 -3.93
CA GLY A 227 11.91 -3.61 -4.69
C GLY A 227 11.99 -3.32 -6.18
N GLU A 228 11.81 -4.35 -6.99
CA GLU A 228 11.94 -4.32 -8.43
C GLU A 228 10.70 -4.91 -9.11
N ASP A 229 10.22 -4.24 -10.15
CA ASP A 229 9.10 -4.67 -10.99
C ASP A 229 9.52 -4.58 -12.45
N GLY A 230 9.29 -5.64 -13.23
CA GLY A 230 9.75 -5.73 -14.62
C GLY A 230 9.20 -4.65 -15.55
N ARG A 231 8.13 -3.92 -15.17
CA ARG A 231 7.60 -2.80 -15.95
C ARG A 231 8.24 -1.45 -15.60
N LYS A 232 8.58 -1.20 -14.33
CA LYS A 232 9.07 0.11 -13.86
C LYS A 232 10.48 0.10 -13.25
N GLY A 233 11.11 -1.06 -13.17
CA GLY A 233 12.41 -1.27 -12.53
C GLY A 233 12.33 -1.13 -11.00
N ALA A 234 13.44 -0.69 -10.41
CA ALA A 234 13.53 -0.41 -8.98
C ALA A 234 12.57 0.70 -8.57
N PHE A 235 11.93 0.52 -7.41
CA PHE A 235 11.01 1.51 -6.86
C PHE A 235 11.10 1.61 -5.34
N LEU A 236 10.71 2.77 -4.83
CA LEU A 236 10.48 3.04 -3.41
C LEU A 236 9.14 3.75 -3.26
N THR A 237 8.36 3.39 -2.26
CA THR A 237 7.03 3.94 -2.01
C THR A 237 6.83 4.26 -0.55
N PHE A 238 6.28 5.43 -0.30
CA PHE A 238 5.84 5.89 1.01
C PHE A 238 4.32 5.91 1.06
N TYR A 239 3.75 5.44 2.17
CA TYR A 239 2.32 5.41 2.43
C TYR A 239 2.03 6.26 3.65
N VAL A 240 1.03 7.12 3.56
CA VAL A 240 0.60 8.04 4.60
C VAL A 240 -0.90 7.89 4.79
N GLU A 241 -1.33 7.87 6.05
CA GLU A 241 -2.74 7.87 6.41
C GLU A 241 -3.41 9.15 5.90
N THR A 242 -4.67 9.05 5.48
CA THR A 242 -5.40 10.22 5.00
C THR A 242 -6.87 10.17 5.38
N GLY A 243 -7.57 11.29 5.18
CA GLY A 243 -9.00 11.41 5.43
C GLY A 243 -9.85 11.35 4.16
N ALA A 244 -11.16 11.18 4.36
CA ALA A 244 -12.14 11.17 3.27
C ALA A 244 -12.07 12.42 2.37
N ARG A 245 -11.79 13.61 2.94
CA ARG A 245 -11.65 14.86 2.16
C ARG A 245 -10.50 14.79 1.16
N ALA A 246 -9.34 14.30 1.58
CA ALA A 246 -8.18 14.15 0.72
C ALA A 246 -8.42 13.05 -0.33
N MET A 247 -9.17 12.00 0.03
CA MET A 247 -9.63 10.99 -0.93
C MET A 247 -10.53 11.60 -2.01
N THR A 248 -11.54 12.40 -1.64
CA THR A 248 -12.39 13.11 -2.60
C THR A 248 -11.56 13.96 -3.57
N HIS A 249 -10.61 14.75 -3.05
CA HIS A 249 -9.73 15.55 -3.89
C HIS A 249 -8.86 14.69 -4.83
N PHE A 250 -8.38 13.53 -4.37
CA PHE A 250 -7.68 12.59 -5.25
C PHE A 250 -8.59 12.07 -6.36
N LEU A 251 -9.83 11.70 -6.04
CA LEU A 251 -10.81 11.26 -7.04
C LEU A 251 -11.12 12.36 -8.06
N ASP A 252 -11.22 13.62 -7.64
CA ASP A 252 -11.44 14.76 -8.55
C ASP A 252 -10.31 14.89 -9.59
N ARG A 253 -9.06 14.59 -9.21
CA ARG A 253 -7.90 14.60 -10.11
C ARG A 253 -7.82 13.40 -11.07
N LEU A 254 -8.61 12.34 -10.84
CA LEU A 254 -8.69 11.16 -11.74
C LEU A 254 -9.76 11.30 -12.84
N GLY A 255 -10.63 12.31 -12.67
CA GLY A 255 -11.72 12.70 -13.59
C GLY A 255 -11.21 13.41 -14.82
#